data_AF-A0A945QKG7-F1
#
_entry.id   AF-A0A945QKG7-F1
#
_cell.length_a   1.000
_cell.length_b   1.000
_cell.length_c   1.000
_cell.angle_alpha   90.00
_cell.angle_beta   90.00
_cell.angle_gamma   90.00
#
_symmetry.space_group_name_H-M   'P 1'
#
loop_
_entity.id
_entity.type
_entity.pdbx_description
1 polymer ?
#
loop_
_entity_poly.entity_id
_entity_poly.type
_entity_poly.pdbx_seq_one_letter_code
_entity_poly.pdbx_strand_id
1 'polypeptide(L)' 'MLRRDPSLHDSLWHATAAPAPETTPFEGEAQADVAIIGGGFTGCSTALHLALTGKSVILLEAKEFGWGG' A
#
# COMPACT_ATOMS: atom_id res chain seq x y z
N MET A 1 3.07 -20.85 -1.92
CA MET A 1 1.63 -20.71 -1.59
C MET A 1 1.53 -20.27 -0.14
N LEU A 2 1.60 -18.96 0.13
CA LEU A 2 1.53 -18.43 1.50
C LEU A 2 0.07 -18.49 1.97
N ARG A 3 -0.16 -19.13 3.12
CA ARG A 3 -1.50 -19.24 3.73
C ARG A 3 -2.00 -17.85 4.12
N ARG A 4 -3.24 -17.53 3.74
CA ARG A 4 -3.97 -16.35 4.22
C ARG A 4 -4.22 -16.49 5.73
N ASP A 5 -3.84 -15.49 6.51
CA ASP A 5 -4.12 -15.42 7.95
C ASP A 5 -5.58 -14.96 8.16
N PRO A 6 -6.43 -15.75 8.85
CA PRO A 6 -7.85 -15.47 8.99
C PRO A 6 -8.20 -14.17 9.74
N SER A 7 -7.28 -13.56 10.48
CA SER A 7 -7.64 -12.52 11.46
C SER A 7 -7.98 -11.14 10.89
N LEU A 8 -7.70 -10.87 9.61
CA LEU A 8 -7.94 -9.55 8.98
C LEU A 8 -9.23 -9.45 8.18
N HIS A 9 -9.81 -10.60 7.78
CA HIS A 9 -10.95 -10.66 6.87
C HIS A 9 -12.27 -10.18 7.48
N ASP A 10 -12.35 -10.04 8.81
CA ASP A 10 -13.55 -9.61 9.54
C ASP A 10 -13.50 -8.15 10.04
N SER A 11 -12.49 -7.36 9.63
CA SER A 11 -12.44 -5.96 10.07
C SER A 11 -13.49 -5.12 9.33
N LEU A 12 -14.09 -4.14 10.05
CA LEU A 12 -15.01 -3.18 9.44
C LEU A 12 -14.37 -2.46 8.24
N TRP A 13 -13.08 -2.17 8.32
CA TRP A 13 -12.31 -1.53 7.25
C TRP A 13 -12.23 -2.40 6.00
N HIS A 14 -11.91 -3.70 6.12
CA HIS A 14 -11.94 -4.61 4.98
C HIS A 14 -13.35 -4.83 4.43
N ALA A 15 -14.36 -4.91 5.31
CA ALA A 15 -15.74 -5.20 4.91
C ALA A 15 -16.41 -4.04 4.15
N THR A 16 -16.00 -2.80 4.43
CA THR A 16 -16.64 -1.59 3.86
C THR A 16 -15.77 -0.84 2.84
N ALA A 17 -14.49 -1.20 2.74
CA ALA A 17 -13.59 -0.59 1.75
C ALA A 17 -14.05 -0.87 0.33
N ALA A 18 -13.80 0.10 -0.56
CA ALA A 18 -13.84 -0.15 -1.99
C ALA A 18 -12.79 -1.24 -2.34
N PRO A 19 -13.01 -2.02 -3.41
CA PRO A 19 -12.02 -2.98 -3.88
C PRO A 19 -10.64 -2.32 -4.05
N ALA A 20 -9.61 -2.95 -3.49
CA ALA A 20 -8.25 -2.50 -3.67
C ALA A 20 -7.88 -2.54 -5.17
N PRO A 21 -7.07 -1.59 -5.66
CA PRO A 21 -6.54 -1.66 -7.02
C PRO A 21 -5.71 -2.94 -7.21
N GLU A 22 -5.72 -3.48 -8.43
CA GLU A 22 -4.82 -4.58 -8.77
C GLU A 22 -3.37 -4.09 -8.69
N THR A 23 -2.53 -4.87 -8.02
CA THR A 23 -1.10 -4.58 -7.88
C THR A 23 -0.28 -5.74 -8.44
N THR A 24 0.93 -5.42 -8.88
CA THR A 24 1.91 -6.39 -9.36
C THR A 24 3.20 -6.23 -8.56
N PRO A 25 3.99 -7.31 -8.39
CA PRO A 25 5.32 -7.20 -7.81
C PRO A 25 6.16 -6.18 -8.58
N PHE A 26 6.80 -5.28 -7.85
CA PHE A 26 7.76 -4.37 -8.46
C PHE A 26 9.07 -5.11 -8.75
N GLU A 27 9.54 -5.01 -10.00
CA GLU A 27 10.78 -5.61 -10.47
C GLU A 27 11.67 -4.55 -11.13
N GLY A 28 12.99 -4.72 -11.00
CA GLY A 28 13.96 -3.83 -11.63
C GLY A 28 14.28 -2.58 -10.80
N GLU A 29 14.60 -1.49 -11.49
CA GLU A 29 15.06 -0.23 -10.90
C GLU A 29 14.09 0.90 -11.24
N ALA A 30 13.83 1.76 -10.25
CA ALA A 30 13.06 2.98 -10.44
C ALA A 30 13.63 4.10 -9.56
N GLN A 31 13.44 5.34 -10.01
CA GLN A 31 13.90 6.53 -9.32
C GLN A 31 12.73 7.47 -9.07
N ALA A 32 12.70 8.05 -7.87
CA ALA A 32 11.72 9.03 -7.45
C ALA A 32 12.35 9.99 -6.44
N ASP A 33 11.70 11.11 -6.16
CA ASP A 33 12.12 12.04 -5.11
C ASP A 33 12.07 11.37 -3.73
N VAL A 34 11.08 10.50 -3.51
CA VAL A 34 10.89 9.75 -2.26
C VAL A 34 10.45 8.31 -2.53
N ALA A 35 11.08 7.36 -1.85
CA ALA A 35 10.62 5.97 -1.77
C ALA A 35 10.07 5.67 -0.36
N ILE A 36 8.88 5.05 -0.29
CA ILE A 36 8.18 4.72 0.95
C ILE A 36 7.97 3.20 1.00
N ILE A 37 8.34 2.60 2.13
CA ILE A 37 8.17 1.16 2.39
C ILE A 37 7.08 0.99 3.46
N GLY A 38 6.00 0.28 3.09
CA GLY A 38 4.84 0.01 3.94
C GLY A 38 3.58 0.72 3.44
N GLY A 39 2.61 -0.06 2.97
CA GLY A 39 1.33 0.37 2.40
C GLY A 39 0.19 0.47 3.42
N GLY A 40 0.48 0.78 4.69
CA GLY A 40 -0.52 1.08 5.71
C GLY A 40 -1.05 2.52 5.62
N PHE A 41 -1.95 2.91 6.53
CA PHE A 41 -2.56 4.25 6.56
C PHE A 41 -1.53 5.39 6.48
N THR A 42 -0.50 5.36 7.33
CA THR A 42 0.53 6.40 7.37
C THR A 42 1.35 6.45 6.07
N GLY A 43 1.69 5.29 5.49
CA GLY A 43 2.45 5.22 4.24
C GLY A 43 1.66 5.80 3.06
N CYS A 44 0.39 5.39 2.93
CA CYS A 44 -0.51 5.90 1.89
C CYS A 44 -0.78 7.40 2.05
N SER A 45 -1.03 7.87 3.29
CA SER A 45 -1.23 9.30 3.57
C SER A 45 0.03 10.10 3.21
N THR A 46 1.21 9.64 3.61
CA THR A 46 2.49 10.28 3.28
C THR A 46 2.70 10.36 1.78
N ALA A 47 2.48 9.26 1.05
CA ALA A 47 2.62 9.21 -0.40
C ALA A 47 1.68 10.20 -1.11
N LEU A 48 0.40 10.22 -0.69
CA LEU A 48 -0.61 11.13 -1.22
C LEU A 48 -0.20 12.59 -1.02
N HIS A 49 0.17 12.97 0.21
CA HIS A 49 0.55 14.35 0.51
C HIS A 49 1.82 14.78 -0.23
N LEU A 50 2.81 13.91 -0.37
CA LEU A 50 4.01 14.21 -1.18
C LEU A 50 3.67 14.37 -2.67
N ALA A 51 2.86 13.46 -3.23
CA ALA A 51 2.43 13.56 -4.63
C ALA A 51 1.65 14.85 -4.90
N LEU A 52 0.77 15.27 -3.98
CA LEU A 52 0.04 16.54 -4.08
C LEU A 52 0.95 17.78 -4.06
N THR A 53 2.17 17.67 -3.50
CA THR A 53 3.20 18.74 -3.58
C THR A 53 4.06 18.68 -4.84
N GLY A 54 3.73 17.79 -5.79
CA GLY A 54 4.46 17.63 -7.05
C GLY A 54 5.73 16.77 -6.95
N LYS A 55 5.91 16.01 -5.86
CA LYS A 55 7.01 15.04 -5.73
C LYS A 55 6.64 13.75 -6.44
N SER A 56 7.60 13.17 -7.16
CA SER A 56 7.53 11.78 -7.61
C SER A 56 7.72 10.85 -6.41
N VAL A 57 6.85 9.86 -6.26
CA VAL A 57 6.86 8.95 -5.10
C VAL A 57 6.71 7.51 -5.57
N ILE A 58 7.54 6.63 -5.02
CA ILE A 58 7.38 5.18 -5.10
C ILE A 58 6.91 4.68 -3.74
N LEU A 59 5.80 3.94 -3.70
CA LEU A 59 5.25 3.33 -2.50
C LEU A 59 5.17 1.81 -2.70
N LEU A 60 5.83 1.04 -1.83
CA LEU A 60 5.91 -0.42 -1.92
C LEU A 60 5.35 -1.07 -0.66
N GLU A 61 4.63 -2.17 -0.84
CA GLU A 61 4.07 -3.02 0.23
C GLU A 61 4.44 -4.48 -0.04
N ALA A 62 4.79 -5.23 1.03
CA ALA A 62 5.18 -6.63 0.95
C ALA A 62 3.98 -7.59 0.84
N LYS A 63 2.80 -7.13 1.24
CA LYS A 63 1.51 -7.83 1.20
C LYS A 63 0.52 -7.07 0.32
N GLU A 64 -0.64 -6.73 0.89
CA GLU A 64 -1.67 -5.91 0.27
C GLU A 64 -1.67 -4.54 0.97
N PHE A 65 -2.00 -3.48 0.25
CA PHE A 65 -2.22 -2.16 0.86
C PHE A 65 -3.31 -2.28 1.93
N GLY A 66 -3.06 -1.73 3.12
CA GLY A 66 -3.98 -1.85 4.26
C GLY A 66 -3.90 -3.18 5.02
N TRP A 67 -2.90 -4.04 4.79
CA TRP A 67 -2.78 -5.33 5.49
C TRP A 67 -2.77 -5.24 7.02
N GLY A 68 -2.35 -4.12 7.61
CA GLY A 68 -2.37 -3.91 9.06
C GLY A 68 -3.73 -3.57 9.67
N GLY A 69 -4.76 -3.39 8.85
CA GLY A 69 -6.07 -2.84 9.23
C GLY A 69 -6.24 -1.37 8.91
#